data_AF-A0A3D2JWK5-F1
#
_entry.id   AF-A0A3D2JWK5-F1
#
_cell.length_a   1.000
_cell.length_b   1.000
_cell.length_c   1.000
_cell.angle_alpha   90.00
_cell.angle_beta   90.00
_cell.angle_gamma   90.00
#
_symmetry.space_group_name_H-M   'P 1'
#
loop_
_entity.id
_entity.type
_entity.pdbx_description
1 polymer ?
#
loop_
_entity_poly.entity_id
_entity_poly.type
_entity_poly.pdbx_seq_one_letter_code
_entity_poly.pdbx_strand_id
1 'polypeptide(L)'
;EVLGDARKFWIKYNTGMNRLGLGKRQASEFYLRLQKCPNTELVLMSHLACADDPYSKEFASFTQQQLQYLAELRGELVTASKQDVECSMAASAGILQWPDTHLDYVRPGVMLYGSSPMAGKTGEELGLQPVMTLRSRLITIRDLKAGESIGYGATYVCDRDTRMGTVSIGYGDGYPRSAINGTPVLVQTASGSVRTRMIGRVS
;
A
#
# COMPACT_ATOMS: atom_id res chain seq x y z
N GLU A 1 30.57 1.27 -11.56
CA GLU A 1 30.37 2.53 -10.83
C GLU A 1 30.85 2.36 -9.41
N VAL A 2 31.88 3.10 -9.02
CA VAL A 2 32.36 3.13 -7.64
C VAL A 2 31.38 4.02 -6.88
N LEU A 3 30.55 3.42 -6.01
CA LEU A 3 29.73 4.19 -5.07
C LEU A 3 30.68 5.10 -4.28
N GLY A 4 30.52 6.42 -4.43
CA GLY A 4 31.42 7.43 -3.87
C GLY A 4 31.52 7.39 -2.35
N ASP A 5 32.55 8.06 -1.83
CA ASP A 5 32.96 8.06 -0.42
C ASP A 5 31.87 8.47 0.59
N ALA A 6 30.77 9.11 0.17
CA ALA A 6 29.69 9.58 1.03
C ALA A 6 28.61 8.49 1.29
N ARG A 7 28.32 8.24 2.58
CA ARG A 7 27.27 7.32 3.02
C ARG A 7 26.02 8.10 3.41
N LYS A 8 24.89 7.80 2.76
CA LYS A 8 23.60 8.43 3.07
C LYS A 8 22.80 7.60 4.07
N PHE A 9 22.43 8.19 5.20
CA PHE A 9 21.63 7.56 6.25
C PHE A 9 20.27 8.24 6.41
N TRP A 10 19.25 7.43 6.66
CA TRP A 10 17.87 7.88 6.85
C TRP A 10 17.47 7.67 8.30
N ILE A 11 17.38 8.76 9.06
CA ILE A 11 17.08 8.72 10.49
C ILE A 11 15.57 8.73 10.65
N LYS A 12 15.02 7.56 10.99
CA LYS A 12 13.57 7.40 11.12
C LYS A 12 13.09 7.92 12.48
N TYR A 13 12.35 9.01 12.46
CA TYR A 13 11.67 9.59 13.61
C TYR A 13 10.23 9.07 13.72
N ASN A 14 9.87 8.51 14.87
CA ASN A 14 8.50 8.10 15.16
C ASN A 14 7.64 9.31 15.54
N THR A 15 6.77 9.74 14.61
CA THR A 15 5.82 10.84 14.79
C THR A 15 4.43 10.38 15.24
N GLY A 16 4.22 9.07 15.46
CA GLY A 16 2.93 8.55 15.95
C GLY A 16 2.50 7.20 15.37
N MET A 17 3.11 6.73 14.27
CA MET A 17 2.76 5.41 13.69
C MET A 17 3.11 4.24 14.61
N ASN A 18 4.07 4.42 15.54
CA ASN A 18 4.43 3.42 16.57
C ASN A 18 4.80 2.03 16.03
N ARG A 19 5.39 1.97 14.83
CA ARG A 19 5.88 0.73 14.21
C ARG A 19 7.41 0.61 14.26
N LEU A 20 8.10 1.66 13.83
CA LEU A 20 9.56 1.77 13.82
C LEU A 20 9.94 3.24 13.96
N GLY A 21 11.16 3.50 14.43
CA GLY A 21 11.73 4.84 14.52
C GLY A 21 12.07 5.23 15.96
N LEU A 22 12.93 6.22 16.07
CA LEU A 22 13.41 6.78 17.33
C LEU A 22 12.39 7.78 17.90
N GLY A 23 12.36 7.96 19.22
CA GLY A 23 11.68 9.10 19.83
C GLY A 23 12.40 10.42 19.52
N LYS A 24 11.73 11.56 19.74
CA LYS A 24 12.26 12.90 19.36
C LYS A 24 13.67 13.16 19.87
N ARG A 25 13.90 12.94 21.17
CA ARG A 25 15.22 13.12 21.81
C ARG A 25 16.31 12.23 21.19
N GLN A 26 16.01 10.94 21.04
CA GLN A 26 16.96 9.98 20.47
C GLN A 26 17.26 10.29 19.00
N ALA A 27 16.25 10.67 18.21
CA ALA A 27 16.43 11.07 16.82
C ALA A 27 17.36 12.29 16.72
N SER A 28 17.14 13.30 17.57
CA SER A 28 17.99 14.50 17.64
C SER A 28 19.44 14.16 18.02
N GLU A 29 19.63 13.45 19.13
CA GLU A 29 20.95 13.04 19.61
C GLU A 29 21.72 12.21 18.57
N PHE A 30 21.04 11.28 17.90
CA PHE A 30 21.64 10.39 16.91
C PHE A 30 21.98 11.13 15.61
N TYR A 31 21.09 12.02 15.14
CA TYR A 31 21.34 12.85 13.96
C TYR A 31 22.58 13.73 14.17
N LEU A 32 22.63 14.49 15.26
CA LEU A 32 23.74 15.39 15.57
C LEU A 32 25.07 14.63 15.81
N ARG A 33 25.00 13.38 16.28
CA ARG A 33 26.18 12.52 16.42
C ARG A 33 26.69 12.06 15.05
N LEU A 34 25.82 11.59 14.17
CA LEU A 34 26.21 11.11 12.83
C LEU A 34 26.66 12.23 11.91
N GLN A 35 26.12 13.43 12.06
CA GLN A 35 26.53 14.59 11.26
C GLN A 35 28.00 14.96 11.46
N LYS A 36 28.58 14.63 12.62
CA LYS A 36 30.00 14.83 12.91
C LYS A 36 30.90 13.78 12.25
N CYS A 37 30.33 12.70 11.72
CA CYS A 37 31.09 11.68 10.99
C CYS A 37 31.43 12.21 9.59
N PRO A 38 32.68 12.05 9.13
CA PRO A 38 33.05 12.45 7.78
C PRO A 38 32.26 11.64 6.75
N ASN A 39 32.08 12.22 5.57
CA ASN A 39 31.44 11.60 4.41
C ASN A 39 30.06 10.99 4.75
N THR A 40 29.23 11.72 5.48
CA THR A 40 27.90 11.29 5.89
C THR A 40 26.85 12.29 5.42
N GLU A 41 25.86 11.81 4.66
CA GLU A 41 24.65 12.56 4.32
C GLU A 41 23.48 12.04 5.17
N LEU A 42 22.61 12.94 5.62
CA LEU A 42 21.51 12.58 6.52
C LEU A 42 20.17 13.06 5.98
N VAL A 43 19.16 12.19 6.07
CA VAL A 43 17.77 12.52 5.81
C VAL A 43 16.94 12.21 7.04
N LEU A 44 16.15 13.17 7.53
CA LEU A 44 15.16 12.95 8.57
C LEU A 44 13.90 12.36 7.94
N MET A 45 13.55 11.13 8.33
CA MET A 45 12.44 10.40 7.74
C MET A 45 11.33 10.17 8.75
N SER A 46 10.07 10.31 8.33
CA SER A 46 8.93 9.73 9.03
C SER A 46 7.91 9.11 8.06
N HIS A 47 6.81 8.60 8.60
CA HIS A 47 5.77 7.98 7.80
C HIS A 47 4.39 8.27 8.39
N LEU A 48 3.49 8.74 7.53
CA LEU A 48 2.10 9.02 7.88
C LEU A 48 1.34 7.72 8.16
N ALA A 49 0.51 7.74 9.20
CA ALA A 49 -0.26 6.59 9.64
C ALA A 49 -1.63 6.50 8.96
N CYS A 50 -2.28 7.65 8.73
CA CYS A 50 -3.69 7.73 8.31
C CYS A 50 -3.88 8.72 7.14
N ALA A 51 -2.90 8.82 6.23
CA ALA A 51 -2.95 9.77 5.12
C ALA A 51 -4.01 9.40 4.05
N ASP A 52 -4.49 8.16 4.07
CA ASP A 52 -5.41 7.56 3.11
C ASP A 52 -6.87 7.99 3.26
N ASP A 53 -7.25 8.55 4.42
CA ASP A 53 -8.60 9.06 4.68
C ASP A 53 -8.53 10.50 5.22
N PRO A 54 -8.47 11.50 4.32
CA PRO A 54 -8.44 12.91 4.69
C PRO A 54 -9.81 13.46 5.13
N TYR A 55 -10.89 12.70 4.95
CA TYR A 55 -12.25 13.17 5.22
C TYR A 55 -12.67 12.87 6.67
N SER A 56 -12.06 11.84 7.28
CA SER A 56 -12.09 11.66 8.73
C SER A 56 -11.33 12.80 9.42
N LYS A 57 -12.04 13.63 10.20
CA LYS A 57 -11.44 14.74 10.97
C LYS A 57 -10.33 14.26 11.91
N GLU A 58 -10.51 13.09 12.52
CA GLU A 58 -9.53 12.50 13.43
C GLU A 58 -8.24 12.13 12.69
N PHE A 59 -8.35 11.43 11.56
CA PHE A 59 -7.20 11.01 10.76
C PHE A 59 -6.48 12.17 10.09
N ALA A 60 -7.24 13.16 9.62
CA ALA A 60 -6.70 14.40 9.08
C ALA A 60 -5.91 15.19 10.14
N SER A 61 -6.49 15.35 11.34
CA SER A 61 -5.83 16.00 12.48
C SER A 61 -4.55 15.26 12.87
N PHE A 62 -4.60 13.93 12.94
CA PHE A 62 -3.43 13.12 13.27
C PHE A 62 -2.32 13.25 12.22
N THR A 63 -2.66 13.22 10.93
CA THR A 63 -1.70 13.45 9.83
C THR A 63 -1.01 14.81 9.96
N GLN A 64 -1.77 15.88 10.25
CA GLN A 64 -1.21 17.21 10.47
C GLN A 64 -0.31 17.28 11.72
N GLN A 65 -0.71 16.62 12.80
CA GLN A 65 0.12 16.51 14.02
C GLN A 65 1.45 15.80 13.73
N GLN A 66 1.44 14.73 12.94
CA GLN A 66 2.67 14.05 12.53
C GLN A 66 3.59 14.98 11.72
N LEU A 67 3.03 15.77 10.81
CA LEU A 67 3.78 16.76 10.02
C LEU A 67 4.38 17.84 10.92
N GLN A 68 3.60 18.36 11.87
CA GLN A 68 4.07 19.34 12.86
C GLN A 68 5.26 18.80 13.65
N TYR A 69 5.18 17.56 14.16
CA TYR A 69 6.29 16.96 14.91
C TYR A 69 7.57 16.84 14.08
N LEU A 70 7.45 16.44 12.81
CA LEU A 70 8.59 16.39 11.90
C LEU A 70 9.19 17.80 11.69
N ALA A 71 8.33 18.80 11.47
CA ALA A 71 8.76 20.19 11.26
C ALA A 71 9.46 20.79 12.49
N GLU A 72 8.95 20.50 13.70
CA GLU A 72 9.59 20.92 14.96
C GLU A 72 11.00 20.33 15.11
N LEU A 73 11.14 19.01 14.94
CA LEU A 73 12.46 18.37 15.03
C LEU A 73 13.40 18.85 13.92
N ARG A 74 12.88 19.07 12.69
CA ARG A 74 13.66 19.65 11.59
C ARG A 74 14.21 21.03 11.99
N GLY A 75 13.37 21.91 12.55
CA GLY A 75 13.78 23.24 13.00
C GLY A 75 14.83 23.21 14.11
N GLU A 76 14.67 22.32 15.09
CA GLU A 76 15.66 22.08 16.15
C GLU A 76 17.01 21.63 15.58
N LEU A 77 17.00 20.69 14.63
CA LEU A 77 18.21 20.18 13.99
C LEU A 77 18.89 21.22 13.10
N VAL A 78 18.14 22.01 12.33
CA VAL A 78 18.70 23.12 11.53
C VAL A 78 19.39 24.14 12.45
N THR A 79 18.74 24.51 13.55
CA THR A 79 19.30 25.46 14.52
C THR A 79 20.57 24.92 15.19
N ALA A 80 20.54 23.66 15.63
CA ALA A 80 21.66 23.04 16.35
C ALA A 80 22.86 22.75 15.43
N SER A 81 22.59 22.36 14.18
CA SER A 81 23.64 21.99 13.23
C SER A 81 24.14 23.11 12.32
N LYS A 82 23.36 24.19 12.19
CA LYS A 82 23.60 25.29 11.25
C LYS A 82 23.68 24.82 9.79
N GLN A 83 22.97 23.76 9.46
CA GLN A 83 22.86 23.17 8.12
C GLN A 83 21.41 22.85 7.80
N ASP A 84 21.08 22.80 6.52
CA ASP A 84 19.78 22.31 6.09
C ASP A 84 19.61 20.82 6.43
N VAL A 85 18.36 20.44 6.69
CA VAL A 85 17.98 19.07 7.03
C VAL A 85 17.02 18.58 5.96
N GLU A 86 17.49 17.68 5.10
CA GLU A 86 16.65 16.98 4.13
C GLU A 86 15.63 16.11 4.86
N CYS A 87 14.38 16.11 4.38
CA CYS A 87 13.27 15.42 5.00
C CYS A 87 12.47 14.56 4.03
N SER A 88 11.85 13.50 4.54
CA SER A 88 10.95 12.64 3.77
C SER A 88 9.82 12.08 4.60
N MET A 89 8.59 12.27 4.14
CA MET A 89 7.40 11.86 4.89
C MET A 89 6.35 11.15 4.02
N ALA A 90 6.04 11.75 2.86
CA ALA A 90 4.98 11.28 1.99
C ALA A 90 5.29 9.93 1.33
N ALA A 91 4.37 8.97 1.50
CA ALA A 91 4.21 7.85 0.56
C ALA A 91 2.99 8.11 -0.33
N SER A 92 2.47 7.10 -1.03
CA SER A 92 1.40 7.26 -2.04
C SER A 92 0.22 8.15 -1.61
N ALA A 93 -0.38 7.92 -0.44
CA ALA A 93 -1.51 8.73 0.04
C ALA A 93 -1.10 10.18 0.37
N GLY A 94 0.06 10.36 1.01
CA GLY A 94 0.66 11.67 1.28
C GLY A 94 0.92 12.46 0.00
N ILE A 95 1.43 11.79 -1.04
CA ILE A 95 1.71 12.40 -2.34
C ILE A 95 0.42 12.94 -2.97
N LEU A 96 -0.65 12.16 -2.96
CA LEU A 96 -1.90 12.52 -3.63
C LEU A 96 -2.71 13.59 -2.89
N GLN A 97 -2.68 13.60 -1.55
CA GLN A 97 -3.65 14.35 -0.75
C GLN A 97 -3.04 15.39 0.21
N TRP A 98 -1.73 15.32 0.46
CA TRP A 98 -1.04 16.12 1.48
C TRP A 98 0.21 16.80 0.89
N PRO A 99 0.06 17.82 0.02
CA PRO A 99 1.18 18.46 -0.67
C PRO A 99 2.27 19.00 0.28
N ASP A 100 1.88 19.49 1.45
CA ASP A 100 2.82 19.98 2.47
C ASP A 100 3.77 18.89 3.03
N THR A 101 3.48 17.61 2.75
CA THR A 101 4.29 16.46 3.19
C THR A 101 5.32 16.00 2.16
N HIS A 102 5.38 16.64 0.98
CA HIS A 102 6.28 16.25 -0.11
C HIS A 102 7.76 16.44 0.25
N LEU A 103 8.07 17.55 0.92
CA LEU A 103 9.41 17.89 1.44
C LEU A 103 10.50 17.64 0.38
N ASP A 104 11.66 17.12 0.77
CA ASP A 104 12.80 16.92 -0.12
C ASP A 104 12.71 15.59 -0.89
N TYR A 105 12.08 14.56 -0.28
CA TYR A 105 11.87 13.25 -0.93
C TYR A 105 10.48 12.69 -0.67
N VAL A 106 9.81 12.27 -1.75
CA VAL A 106 8.59 11.45 -1.71
C VAL A 106 8.87 9.98 -1.98
N ARG A 107 8.00 9.09 -1.48
CA ARG A 107 8.18 7.62 -1.54
C ARG A 107 6.95 6.92 -2.14
N PRO A 108 6.66 7.11 -3.44
CA PRO A 108 5.50 6.49 -4.07
C PRO A 108 5.65 4.97 -4.05
N GLY A 109 4.64 4.27 -3.54
CA GLY A 109 4.59 2.82 -3.44
C GLY A 109 3.47 2.28 -4.30
N VAL A 110 2.34 1.93 -3.67
CA VAL A 110 1.17 1.33 -4.34
C VAL A 110 0.67 2.13 -5.56
N MET A 111 0.80 3.46 -5.56
CA MET A 111 0.36 4.30 -6.70
C MET A 111 1.19 4.09 -7.96
N LEU A 112 2.48 3.68 -7.84
CA LEU A 112 3.31 3.36 -9.01
C LEU A 112 2.78 2.14 -9.77
N TYR A 113 2.03 1.27 -9.09
CA TYR A 113 1.44 0.06 -9.65
C TYR A 113 0.00 0.25 -10.10
N GLY A 114 -0.50 1.49 -10.08
CA GLY A 114 -1.85 1.81 -10.53
C GLY A 114 -2.96 1.54 -9.51
N SER A 115 -2.61 1.20 -8.27
CA SER A 115 -3.58 0.88 -7.23
C SER A 115 -3.77 2.07 -6.28
N SER A 116 -5.02 2.30 -5.89
CA SER A 116 -5.38 3.39 -4.99
C SER A 116 -4.75 3.20 -3.61
N PRO A 117 -4.11 4.24 -3.04
CA PRO A 117 -3.77 4.30 -1.64
C PRO A 117 -4.87 4.94 -0.78
N MET A 118 -6.01 5.35 -1.34
CA MET A 118 -7.02 6.18 -0.67
C MET A 118 -8.24 5.35 -0.28
N ALA A 119 -8.80 5.63 0.90
CA ALA A 119 -10.08 5.07 1.31
C ALA A 119 -11.20 5.56 0.38
N GLY A 120 -12.02 4.62 -0.11
CA GLY A 120 -13.22 4.94 -0.90
C GLY A 120 -12.99 5.47 -2.31
N LYS A 121 -11.75 5.46 -2.83
CA LYS A 121 -11.45 5.80 -4.23
C LYS A 121 -10.69 4.67 -4.90
N THR A 122 -11.00 4.42 -6.17
CA THR A 122 -10.30 3.50 -7.06
C THR A 122 -9.04 4.15 -7.64
N GLY A 123 -8.14 3.34 -8.21
CA GLY A 123 -6.95 3.88 -8.89
C GLY A 123 -7.34 4.73 -10.11
N GLU A 124 -8.38 4.32 -10.84
CA GLU A 124 -8.90 5.02 -12.02
C GLU A 124 -9.44 6.42 -11.68
N GLU A 125 -10.21 6.54 -10.59
CA GLU A 125 -10.69 7.86 -10.09
C GLU A 125 -9.55 8.80 -9.68
N LEU A 126 -8.36 8.26 -9.43
CA LEU A 126 -7.13 9.01 -9.12
C LEU A 126 -6.25 9.23 -10.35
N GLY A 127 -6.69 8.82 -11.55
CA GLY A 127 -5.93 8.93 -12.79
C GLY A 127 -4.76 7.93 -12.89
N LEU A 128 -4.74 6.90 -12.05
CA LEU A 128 -3.71 5.87 -12.03
C LEU A 128 -4.04 4.75 -13.01
N GLN A 129 -3.02 4.23 -13.70
CA GLN A 129 -3.18 3.13 -14.66
C GLN A 129 -2.73 1.80 -14.04
N PRO A 130 -3.61 0.78 -13.94
CA PRO A 130 -3.27 -0.51 -13.35
C PRO A 130 -2.17 -1.22 -14.12
N VAL A 131 -1.10 -1.61 -13.43
CA VAL A 131 0.07 -2.27 -14.05
C VAL A 131 -0.09 -3.80 -14.06
N MET A 132 -0.69 -4.37 -13.02
CA MET A 132 -0.82 -5.82 -12.86
C MET A 132 -2.12 -6.34 -13.47
N THR A 133 -2.04 -7.41 -14.27
CA THR A 133 -3.20 -8.22 -14.68
C THR A 133 -2.94 -9.68 -14.34
N LEU A 134 -3.78 -10.26 -13.47
CA LEU A 134 -3.76 -11.69 -13.15
C LEU A 134 -4.68 -12.45 -14.12
N ARG A 135 -4.14 -13.45 -14.82
CA ARG A 135 -4.89 -14.31 -15.76
C ARG A 135 -4.62 -15.78 -15.48
N SER A 136 -5.61 -16.61 -15.74
CA SER A 136 -5.49 -18.07 -15.74
C SER A 136 -6.47 -18.65 -16.77
N ARG A 137 -6.59 -19.97 -16.82
CA ARG A 137 -7.43 -20.70 -17.78
C ARG A 137 -8.41 -21.63 -17.07
N LEU A 138 -9.54 -21.86 -17.71
CA LEU A 138 -10.42 -22.96 -17.34
C LEU A 138 -9.75 -24.29 -17.70
N ILE A 139 -9.73 -25.23 -16.76
CA ILE A 139 -9.19 -26.58 -16.96
C ILE A 139 -10.28 -27.64 -17.07
N THR A 140 -11.48 -27.37 -16.56
CA THR A 140 -12.65 -28.22 -16.76
C THR A 140 -13.92 -27.38 -16.67
N ILE A 141 -14.97 -27.86 -17.34
CA ILE A 141 -16.32 -27.34 -17.28
C ILE A 141 -17.24 -28.52 -16.93
N ARG A 142 -18.13 -28.33 -15.96
CA ARG A 142 -19.09 -29.33 -15.52
C ARG A 142 -20.48 -28.72 -15.44
N ASP A 143 -21.48 -29.50 -15.83
CA ASP A 143 -22.88 -29.17 -15.59
C ASP A 143 -23.31 -29.78 -14.25
N LEU A 144 -23.88 -28.95 -13.37
CA LEU A 144 -24.39 -29.29 -12.04
C LEU A 144 -25.89 -29.03 -12.02
N LYS A 145 -26.63 -29.84 -11.27
CA LYS A 145 -28.07 -29.70 -11.03
C LYS A 145 -28.37 -28.80 -9.84
N ALA A 146 -29.58 -28.25 -9.83
CA ALA A 146 -30.11 -27.60 -8.65
C ALA A 146 -30.02 -28.53 -7.42
N GLY A 147 -29.58 -27.99 -6.28
CA GLY A 147 -29.36 -28.72 -5.04
C GLY A 147 -27.96 -29.32 -4.87
N GLU A 148 -27.13 -29.40 -5.92
CA GLU A 148 -25.75 -29.87 -5.79
C GLU A 148 -24.86 -28.82 -5.10
N SER A 149 -23.87 -29.28 -4.32
CA SER A 149 -22.95 -28.42 -3.58
C SER A 149 -21.53 -28.40 -4.17
N ILE A 150 -20.80 -27.30 -3.94
CA ILE A 150 -19.48 -27.06 -4.55
C ILE A 150 -18.40 -26.84 -3.48
N GLY A 151 -17.29 -27.57 -3.63
CA GLY A 151 -16.03 -27.32 -2.94
C GLY A 151 -16.01 -27.71 -1.46
N TYR A 152 -14.90 -27.39 -0.80
CA TYR A 152 -14.68 -27.74 0.60
C TYR A 152 -15.69 -27.09 1.54
N GLY A 153 -16.31 -27.91 2.39
CA GLY A 153 -17.32 -27.44 3.35
C GLY A 153 -18.66 -27.08 2.71
N ALA A 154 -18.88 -27.43 1.43
CA ALA A 154 -20.16 -27.29 0.73
C ALA A 154 -20.80 -25.89 0.87
N THR A 155 -19.97 -24.83 0.85
CA THR A 155 -20.40 -23.47 1.17
C THR A 155 -21.23 -22.80 0.06
N TYR A 156 -21.40 -23.47 -1.06
CA TYR A 156 -22.30 -23.05 -2.13
C TYR A 156 -23.14 -24.24 -2.55
N VAL A 157 -24.45 -24.03 -2.66
CA VAL A 157 -25.42 -24.97 -3.20
C VAL A 157 -26.07 -24.31 -4.41
N CYS A 158 -26.12 -25.04 -5.52
CA CYS A 158 -26.74 -24.57 -6.76
C CYS A 158 -28.24 -24.35 -6.56
N ASP A 159 -28.69 -23.12 -6.78
CA ASP A 159 -30.11 -22.73 -6.78
C ASP A 159 -30.84 -23.16 -8.07
N ARG A 160 -30.08 -23.41 -9.13
CA ARG A 160 -30.54 -23.87 -10.44
C ARG A 160 -29.48 -24.74 -11.11
N ASP A 161 -29.87 -25.39 -12.19
CA ASP A 161 -28.91 -26.05 -13.10
C ASP A 161 -27.83 -25.04 -13.52
N THR A 162 -26.57 -25.38 -13.23
CA THR A 162 -25.43 -24.47 -13.26
C THR A 162 -24.28 -25.10 -14.04
N ARG A 163 -23.75 -24.36 -15.02
CA ARG A 163 -22.49 -24.70 -15.68
C ARG A 163 -21.32 -24.07 -14.93
N MET A 164 -20.50 -24.88 -14.29
CA MET A 164 -19.36 -24.47 -13.48
C MET A 164 -18.05 -24.70 -14.24
N GLY A 165 -17.15 -23.72 -14.20
CA GLY A 165 -15.77 -23.88 -14.67
C GLY A 165 -14.77 -23.92 -13.51
N THR A 166 -13.79 -24.82 -13.57
CA THR A 166 -12.66 -24.83 -12.65
C THR A 166 -11.49 -24.10 -13.28
N VAL A 167 -10.91 -23.13 -12.57
CA VAL A 167 -9.76 -22.32 -13.02
C VAL A 167 -8.47 -22.92 -12.45
N SER A 168 -7.38 -22.95 -13.23
CA SER A 168 -6.06 -23.35 -12.73
C SER A 168 -5.39 -22.23 -11.93
N ILE A 169 -5.98 -21.87 -10.80
CA ILE A 169 -5.39 -20.94 -9.82
C ILE A 169 -5.98 -21.24 -8.44
N GLY A 170 -5.16 -21.10 -7.41
CA GLY A 170 -5.57 -21.31 -6.03
C GLY A 170 -4.83 -20.41 -5.05
N TYR A 171 -5.01 -20.67 -3.75
CA TYR A 171 -4.29 -19.92 -2.72
C TYR A 171 -2.79 -20.22 -2.68
N GLY A 172 -2.35 -21.36 -3.26
CA GLY A 172 -0.94 -21.66 -3.49
C GLY A 172 -0.27 -20.69 -4.48
N ASP A 173 -1.04 -20.08 -5.38
CA ASP A 173 -0.57 -19.06 -6.33
C ASP A 173 -0.70 -17.63 -5.78
N GLY A 174 -1.28 -17.48 -4.58
CA GLY A 174 -1.55 -16.19 -3.95
C GLY A 174 -2.98 -15.65 -4.14
N TYR A 175 -3.89 -16.37 -4.81
CA TYR A 175 -5.29 -15.96 -4.86
C TYR A 175 -5.97 -16.14 -3.50
N PRO A 176 -6.62 -15.11 -2.92
CA PRO A 176 -6.97 -15.13 -1.51
C PRO A 176 -8.04 -16.19 -1.19
N ARG A 177 -7.72 -17.08 -0.24
CA ARG A 177 -8.69 -18.07 0.26
C ARG A 177 -9.91 -17.43 0.94
N SER A 178 -9.78 -16.17 1.38
CA SER A 178 -10.85 -15.36 1.95
C SER A 178 -11.83 -14.80 0.90
N ALA A 179 -11.55 -14.95 -0.39
CA ALA A 179 -12.51 -14.59 -1.43
C ALA A 179 -13.82 -15.40 -1.23
N ILE A 180 -14.94 -14.72 -1.40
CA ILE A 180 -16.26 -15.25 -1.06
C ILE A 180 -17.04 -15.64 -2.31
N ASN A 181 -18.09 -16.44 -2.13
CA ASN A 181 -19.09 -16.64 -3.18
C ASN A 181 -19.55 -15.28 -3.71
N GLY A 182 -19.55 -15.11 -5.03
CA GLY A 182 -19.90 -13.82 -5.65
C GLY A 182 -18.69 -12.95 -6.04
N THR A 183 -17.47 -13.25 -5.59
CA THR A 183 -16.27 -12.50 -6.02
C THR A 183 -16.19 -12.49 -7.55
N PRO A 184 -16.13 -11.32 -8.19
CA PRO A 184 -16.26 -11.20 -9.63
C PRO A 184 -15.00 -11.70 -10.33
N VAL A 185 -15.19 -12.40 -11.45
CA VAL A 185 -14.13 -12.80 -12.37
C VAL A 185 -14.56 -12.51 -13.81
N LEU A 186 -13.60 -12.31 -14.70
CA LEU A 186 -13.84 -12.16 -16.13
C LEU A 186 -13.42 -13.43 -16.85
N VAL A 187 -14.35 -14.07 -17.56
CA VAL A 187 -14.07 -15.23 -18.40
C VAL A 187 -14.09 -14.79 -19.85
N GLN A 188 -12.95 -14.92 -20.52
CA GLN A 188 -12.84 -14.61 -21.94
C GLN A 188 -13.27 -15.82 -22.76
N THR A 189 -14.20 -15.61 -23.68
CA THR A 189 -14.77 -16.64 -24.57
C THR A 189 -14.62 -16.22 -26.03
N ALA A 190 -14.91 -17.12 -26.97
CA ALA A 190 -14.89 -16.79 -28.39
C ALA A 190 -15.89 -15.68 -28.78
N SER A 191 -16.99 -15.52 -28.04
CA SER A 191 -17.99 -14.47 -28.26
C SER A 191 -17.72 -13.19 -27.47
N GLY A 192 -16.61 -13.12 -26.74
CA GLY A 192 -16.22 -11.95 -25.94
C GLY A 192 -16.04 -12.26 -24.45
N SER A 193 -15.93 -11.21 -23.65
CA SER A 193 -15.67 -11.31 -22.21
C SER A 193 -16.97 -11.35 -21.41
N VAL A 194 -17.13 -12.38 -20.58
CA VAL A 194 -18.29 -12.56 -19.69
C VAL A 194 -17.85 -12.32 -18.26
N ARG A 195 -18.46 -11.32 -17.60
CA ARG A 195 -18.31 -11.14 -16.15
C ARG A 195 -19.18 -12.16 -15.44
N THR A 196 -18.56 -12.98 -14.60
CA THR A 196 -19.23 -13.98 -13.78
C THR A 196 -18.66 -13.93 -12.36
N ARG A 197 -18.92 -14.96 -11.55
CA ARG A 197 -18.56 -15.01 -10.14
C ARG A 197 -17.90 -16.32 -9.76
N MET A 198 -17.04 -16.27 -8.76
CA MET A 198 -16.57 -17.43 -8.04
C MET A 198 -17.69 -18.04 -7.19
N ILE A 199 -17.74 -19.37 -7.14
CA ILE A 199 -18.68 -20.18 -6.35
C ILE A 199 -17.90 -21.32 -5.66
N GLY A 200 -18.26 -21.63 -4.42
CA GLY A 200 -17.50 -22.55 -3.56
C GLY A 200 -16.31 -21.87 -2.88
N ARG A 201 -15.54 -22.62 -2.08
CA ARG A 201 -14.29 -22.12 -1.49
C ARG A 201 -13.13 -22.23 -2.48
N VAL A 202 -12.24 -21.24 -2.46
CA VAL A 202 -10.92 -21.30 -3.11
C VAL A 202 -10.11 -22.46 -2.52
N SER A 203 -9.52 -23.26 -3.41
CA SER A 203 -8.66 -24.40 -3.10
C SER A 203 -7.20 -24.19 -3.49
#